data_AF-A0A816LB80-F1
#
_entry.id   AF-A0A816LB80-F1
#
_cell.length_a   1.000
_cell.length_b   1.000
_cell.length_c   1.000
_cell.angle_alpha   90.00
_cell.angle_beta   90.00
_cell.angle_gamma   90.00
#
_symmetry.space_group_name_H-M   'P 1'
#
loop_
_entity.id
_entity.type
_entity.pdbx_description
1 polymer ?
#
loop_
_entity_poly.entity_id
_entity_poly.type
_entity_poly.pdbx_seq_one_letter_code
_entity_poly.pdbx_strand_id
1 'polypeptide(L)'
;MSLLTLPTEIVYRILDHLSIYSTLISLRRVCKRLHTITDTYDRYELDLSSIPESKIKLIASIIRPENIISLILTQNTSRKTIFDLFFLHFKIHEFPQLRSLTLSGVTANDLNRILQALATCRLSSLSIHICEKWNHEIGSFAKSLVTRFDLRKLILKYSKELIGNISWPYNCNLNYLSLEKCTYSQYQLILGNLPYLKTLIIRDCIIRDHNEMIVTFYSHLSSLTINDCHLSVNDIEFLLAQTPSLVYLKLGSRREVFDSIFDGSSWEKFIIANISSLKKFEFLFSYTLKNNNAMPNINSHIDSFRTPFWLNEKRWFVICDYNMQQKIINLYTTPICISKTDYLSQSLVYSFSHFVTIRWAVLPMNTSHLPILSWTDGLFDINDIEVFIESFRANILVIA
;
A
#
# COMPACT_ATOMS: atom_id res chain seq x y z
N MET A 1 22.76 -15.73 26.93
CA MET A 1 23.31 -14.35 27.01
C MET A 1 22.38 -13.50 27.87
N SER A 2 22.91 -12.63 28.73
CA SER A 2 22.09 -11.73 29.56
C SER A 2 21.91 -10.38 28.87
N LEU A 3 20.69 -9.81 28.92
CA LEU A 3 20.42 -8.44 28.44
C LEU A 3 21.33 -7.40 29.13
N LEU A 4 21.74 -7.70 30.37
CA LEU A 4 22.58 -6.84 31.20
C LEU A 4 24.03 -6.75 30.73
N THR A 5 24.50 -7.65 29.86
CA THR A 5 25.87 -7.66 29.34
C THR A 5 25.97 -7.16 27.90
N LEU A 6 24.86 -6.84 27.24
CA LEU A 6 24.88 -6.33 25.86
C LEU A 6 25.47 -4.92 25.78
N PRO A 7 26.17 -4.54 24.70
CA PRO A 7 26.53 -3.15 24.45
C PRO A 7 25.31 -2.23 24.34
N THR A 8 25.45 -0.96 24.72
CA THR A 8 24.33 0.01 24.73
C THR A 8 23.73 0.19 23.33
N GLU A 9 24.55 0.14 22.29
CA GLU A 9 24.15 0.25 20.89
C GLU A 9 23.21 -0.88 20.47
N ILE A 10 23.44 -2.09 20.99
CA ILE A 10 22.56 -3.24 20.75
C ILE A 10 21.23 -3.06 21.49
N VAL A 11 21.27 -2.54 22.71
CA VAL A 11 20.04 -2.22 23.45
C VAL A 11 19.25 -1.14 22.73
N TYR A 12 19.89 -0.10 22.19
CA TYR A 12 19.21 0.92 21.38
C TYR A 12 18.53 0.35 20.14
N ARG A 13 19.16 -0.62 19.44
CA ARG A 13 18.50 -1.33 18.33
C ARG A 13 17.29 -2.14 18.78
N ILE A 14 17.32 -2.69 20.00
CA ILE A 14 16.14 -3.35 20.58
C ILE A 14 15.06 -2.31 20.85
N LEU A 15 15.41 -1.14 21.41
CA LEU A 15 14.46 -0.06 21.68
C LEU A 15 13.80 0.49 20.41
N ASP A 16 14.51 0.50 19.27
CA ASP A 16 13.95 0.91 17.96
C ASP A 16 12.74 0.04 17.55
N HIS A 17 12.57 -1.15 18.13
CA HIS A 17 11.45 -2.07 17.86
C HIS A 17 10.40 -2.11 18.98
N LEU A 18 10.55 -1.31 20.04
CA LEU A 18 9.60 -1.24 21.15
C LEU A 18 8.75 0.02 21.07
N SER A 19 7.49 -0.08 21.48
CA SER A 19 6.66 1.11 21.63
C SER A 19 7.21 2.03 22.72
N ILE A 20 7.01 3.33 22.54
CA ILE A 20 7.38 4.35 23.54
C ILE A 20 6.85 4.05 24.94
N TYR A 21 5.62 3.52 25.03
CA TYR A 21 5.03 3.09 26.30
C TYR A 21 5.83 1.95 26.92
N SER A 22 6.18 0.93 26.15
CA SER A 22 6.98 -0.21 26.61
C SER A 22 8.35 0.24 27.10
N THR A 23 9.00 1.14 26.36
CA THR A 23 10.33 1.67 26.71
C THR A 23 10.30 2.49 27.99
N LEU A 24 9.42 3.49 28.06
CA LEU A 24 9.42 4.46 29.17
C LEU A 24 8.75 3.94 30.45
N ILE A 25 7.76 3.06 30.34
CA ILE A 25 6.96 2.61 31.50
C ILE A 25 7.39 1.22 31.96
N SER A 26 7.74 0.31 31.05
CA SER A 26 8.07 -1.07 31.41
C SER A 26 9.59 -1.24 31.55
N LEU A 27 10.33 -1.03 30.46
CA LEU A 27 11.76 -1.34 30.40
C LEU A 27 12.61 -0.45 31.33
N ARG A 28 12.29 0.85 31.38
CA ARG A 28 12.95 1.83 32.27
C ARG A 28 12.90 1.45 33.75
N ARG A 29 11.93 0.63 34.19
CA ARG A 29 11.73 0.24 35.60
C ARG A 29 12.38 -1.09 35.98
N VAL A 30 12.92 -1.83 35.01
CA VAL A 30 13.48 -3.17 35.26
C VAL A 30 14.77 -3.10 36.07
N CYS A 31 15.71 -2.23 35.69
CA CYS A 31 16.96 -2.05 36.43
C CYS A 31 17.59 -0.68 36.16
N LYS A 32 18.55 -0.28 37.02
CA LYS A 32 19.27 1.00 36.91
C LYS A 32 19.94 1.20 35.55
N ARG A 33 20.53 0.15 34.98
CA ARG A 33 21.19 0.23 33.67
C ARG A 33 20.20 0.58 32.56
N LEU A 34 19.06 -0.11 32.49
CA LEU A 34 18.03 0.17 31.49
C LEU A 34 17.42 1.55 31.69
N HIS A 35 17.29 2.00 32.94
CA HIS A 35 16.88 3.37 33.25
C HIS A 35 17.82 4.42 32.62
N THR A 36 19.12 4.29 32.86
CA THR A 36 20.12 5.20 32.28
C THR A 36 20.13 5.15 30.76
N ILE A 37 20.01 3.96 30.16
CA ILE A 37 19.95 3.77 28.71
C ILE A 37 18.72 4.48 28.13
N THR A 38 17.55 4.36 28.76
CA THR A 38 16.34 5.06 28.27
C THR A 38 16.44 6.58 28.41
N ASP A 39 17.18 7.08 29.40
CA ASP A 39 17.35 8.52 29.62
C ASP A 39 18.27 9.17 28.57
N THR A 40 19.22 8.39 28.02
CA THR A 40 20.13 8.83 26.96
C THR A 40 19.66 8.48 25.55
N TYR A 41 18.56 7.75 25.42
CA TYR A 41 17.99 7.40 24.13
C TYR A 41 17.23 8.58 23.51
N ASP A 42 17.53 8.90 22.25
CA ASP A 42 17.12 10.12 21.54
C ASP A 42 16.36 9.86 20.23
N ARG A 43 15.92 8.61 20.00
CA ARG A 43 15.29 8.17 18.74
C ARG A 43 13.87 7.66 18.96
N TYR A 44 13.09 8.36 19.79
CA TYR A 44 11.72 7.95 20.08
C TYR A 44 10.78 8.19 18.90
N GLU A 45 9.90 7.21 18.67
CA GLU A 45 8.70 7.34 17.86
C GLU A 45 7.48 7.49 18.79
N LEU A 46 6.86 8.68 18.75
CA LEU A 46 5.67 9.00 19.53
C LEU A 46 4.43 8.75 18.67
N ASP A 47 3.84 7.56 18.83
CA ASP A 47 2.53 7.25 18.27
C ASP A 47 1.43 7.38 19.33
N LEU A 48 0.76 8.54 19.33
CA LEU A 48 -0.32 8.80 20.26
C LEU A 48 -1.55 7.91 20.02
N SER A 49 -1.72 7.37 18.81
CA SER A 49 -2.87 6.53 18.49
C SER A 49 -2.80 5.14 19.13
N SER A 50 -1.59 4.70 19.46
CA SER A 50 -1.33 3.46 20.18
C SER A 50 -1.42 3.60 21.71
N ILE A 51 -1.47 4.83 22.23
CA ILE A 51 -1.41 5.13 23.66
C ILE A 51 -2.82 5.39 24.19
N PRO A 52 -3.25 4.72 25.28
CA PRO A 52 -4.50 5.06 25.95
C PRO A 52 -4.49 6.51 26.44
N GLU A 53 -5.58 7.26 26.23
CA GLU A 53 -5.67 8.69 26.59
C GLU A 53 -5.22 8.98 28.04
N SER A 54 -5.57 8.10 28.98
CA SER A 54 -5.19 8.21 30.40
C SER A 54 -3.68 8.14 30.67
N LYS A 55 -2.88 7.65 29.72
CA LYS A 55 -1.43 7.51 29.82
C LYS A 55 -0.66 8.61 29.10
N ILE A 56 -1.30 9.41 28.25
CA ILE A 56 -0.62 10.46 27.46
C ILE A 56 0.04 11.48 28.38
N LYS A 57 -0.67 11.97 29.41
CA LYS A 57 -0.12 12.91 30.40
C LYS A 57 1.13 12.35 31.09
N LEU A 58 1.12 11.05 31.42
CA LEU A 58 2.26 10.39 32.06
C LEU A 58 3.46 10.34 31.11
N ILE A 59 3.25 9.96 29.86
CA ILE A 59 4.32 9.92 28.85
C ILE A 59 4.88 11.33 28.64
N ALA A 60 4.01 12.33 28.46
CA ALA A 60 4.41 13.73 28.29
C ALA A 60 5.24 14.26 29.46
N SER A 61 4.98 13.80 30.69
CA SER A 61 5.79 14.19 31.86
C SER A 61 7.16 13.52 31.93
N ILE A 62 7.38 12.45 31.17
CA ILE A 62 8.60 11.64 31.20
C ILE A 62 9.48 11.93 29.99
N ILE A 63 8.89 12.01 28.80
CA ILE A 63 9.65 12.14 27.56
C ILE A 63 10.12 13.59 27.37
N ARG A 64 11.35 13.72 26.91
CA ARG A 64 11.87 15.00 26.43
C ARG A 64 11.51 15.15 24.95
N PRO A 65 10.80 16.23 24.54
CA PRO A 65 10.43 16.44 23.14
C PRO A 65 11.61 16.45 22.17
N GLU A 66 12.79 16.87 22.63
CA GLU A 66 14.06 16.86 21.87
C GLU A 66 14.54 15.47 21.45
N ASN A 67 14.07 14.41 22.11
CA ASN A 67 14.43 13.02 21.85
C ASN A 67 13.45 12.32 20.88
N ILE A 68 12.49 13.07 20.31
CA ILE A 68 11.46 12.52 19.43
C ILE A 68 11.82 12.80 17.97
N ILE A 69 11.96 11.73 17.17
CA ILE A 69 12.31 11.81 15.75
C ILE A 69 11.12 11.54 14.82
N SER A 70 10.10 10.84 15.31
CA SER A 70 8.86 10.49 14.57
C SER A 70 7.65 10.79 15.44
N LEU A 71 6.66 11.47 14.86
CA LEU A 71 5.38 11.79 15.49
C LEU A 71 4.23 11.26 14.64
N ILE A 72 3.36 10.45 15.25
CA ILE A 72 2.15 9.91 14.61
C ILE A 72 0.93 10.39 15.40
N LEU A 73 0.08 11.16 14.72
CA LEU A 73 -1.19 11.67 15.21
C LEU A 73 -2.31 11.11 14.34
N THR A 74 -3.07 10.17 14.87
CA THR A 74 -4.23 9.57 14.16
C THR A 74 -5.49 9.83 14.95
N GLN A 75 -6.39 10.64 14.38
CA GLN A 75 -7.70 10.87 14.94
C GLN A 75 -8.61 9.67 14.67
N ASN A 76 -9.05 9.03 15.76
CA ASN A 76 -10.22 8.15 15.73
C ASN A 76 -11.46 8.98 16.12
N THR A 77 -12.66 8.56 15.73
CA THR A 77 -13.92 9.34 15.77
C THR A 77 -14.45 9.74 17.18
N SER A 78 -13.60 9.85 18.21
CA SER A 78 -13.96 10.16 19.60
C SER A 78 -14.18 11.66 19.90
N ARG A 79 -14.79 11.94 21.05
CA ARG A 79 -15.27 13.26 21.52
C ARG A 79 -14.18 14.31 21.83
N LYS A 80 -12.94 13.90 22.10
CA LYS A 80 -11.78 14.80 22.22
C LYS A 80 -10.80 14.46 21.12
N THR A 81 -10.32 15.46 20.39
CA THR A 81 -9.36 15.17 19.33
C THR A 81 -8.00 14.81 19.92
N ILE A 82 -7.32 13.83 19.34
CA ILE A 82 -5.95 13.49 19.67
C ILE A 82 -5.03 14.70 19.48
N PHE A 83 -5.40 15.60 18.58
CA PHE A 83 -4.77 16.88 18.35
C PHE A 83 -4.90 17.80 19.57
N ASP A 84 -6.09 17.91 20.17
CA ASP A 84 -6.30 18.67 21.40
C ASP A 84 -5.45 18.11 22.55
N LEU A 85 -5.43 16.78 22.69
CA LEU A 85 -4.60 16.11 23.71
C LEU A 85 -3.11 16.34 23.48
N PHE A 86 -2.67 16.32 22.21
CA PHE A 86 -1.29 16.62 21.85
C PHE A 86 -0.95 18.08 22.20
N PHE A 87 -1.75 19.05 21.77
CA PHE A 87 -1.50 20.48 22.04
C PHE A 87 -1.64 20.87 23.51
N LEU A 88 -2.38 20.08 24.30
CA LEU A 88 -2.45 20.25 25.76
C LEU A 88 -1.12 19.91 26.45
N HIS A 89 -0.35 18.99 25.88
CA HIS A 89 0.83 18.40 26.52
C HIS A 89 2.15 18.75 25.86
N PHE A 90 2.12 19.15 24.59
CA PHE A 90 3.31 19.35 23.78
C PHE A 90 3.20 20.61 22.93
N LYS A 91 4.33 21.25 22.67
CA LYS A 91 4.43 22.30 21.64
C LYS A 91 5.37 21.83 20.54
N ILE A 92 4.92 21.85 19.28
CA ILE A 92 5.68 21.28 18.15
C ILE A 92 7.09 21.86 17.99
N HIS A 93 7.30 23.13 18.33
CA HIS A 93 8.63 23.74 18.25
C HIS A 93 9.64 23.14 19.25
N GLU A 94 9.18 22.40 20.26
CA GLU A 94 10.02 21.67 21.22
C GLU A 94 10.62 20.39 20.62
N PHE A 95 10.32 20.07 19.35
CA PHE A 95 10.78 18.86 18.66
C PHE A 95 11.84 19.19 17.59
N PRO A 96 13.03 19.70 17.95
CA PRO A 96 14.06 20.12 17.00
C PRO A 96 14.61 18.95 16.15
N GLN A 97 14.52 17.72 16.67
CA GLN A 97 14.98 16.53 15.98
C GLN A 97 13.91 15.86 15.10
N LEU A 98 12.68 16.39 15.05
CA LEU A 98 11.59 15.76 14.32
C LEU A 98 11.92 15.64 12.82
N ARG A 99 11.96 14.38 12.34
CA ARG A 99 12.25 14.03 10.95
C ARG A 99 11.06 13.44 10.22
N SER A 100 10.12 12.83 10.95
CA SER A 100 8.95 12.16 10.39
C SER A 100 7.68 12.65 11.08
N LEU A 101 6.69 13.03 10.29
CA LEU A 101 5.37 13.40 10.79
C LEU A 101 4.28 12.65 10.01
N THR A 102 3.40 11.96 10.73
CA THR A 102 2.20 11.33 10.18
C THR A 102 0.98 11.94 10.84
N LEU A 103 0.13 12.55 10.02
CA LEU A 103 -1.16 13.13 10.41
C LEU A 103 -2.26 12.34 9.72
N SER A 104 -3.19 11.78 10.47
CA SER A 104 -4.32 11.05 9.93
C SER A 104 -5.60 11.50 10.59
N GLY A 105 -6.61 11.76 9.77
CA GLY A 105 -7.89 12.29 10.21
C GLY A 105 -7.83 13.75 10.65
N VAL A 106 -6.95 14.53 10.03
CA VAL A 106 -6.73 15.95 10.36
C VAL A 106 -7.73 16.85 9.62
N THR A 107 -8.22 17.90 10.28
CA THR A 107 -9.01 18.97 9.66
C THR A 107 -8.10 20.00 8.99
N ALA A 108 -8.63 20.87 8.12
CA ALA A 108 -7.83 21.97 7.54
C ALA A 108 -7.23 22.90 8.62
N ASN A 109 -7.99 23.18 9.69
CA ASN A 109 -7.57 24.04 10.79
C ASN A 109 -6.44 23.41 11.61
N ASP A 110 -6.55 22.13 11.94
CA ASP A 110 -5.51 21.41 12.69
C ASP A 110 -4.22 21.35 11.88
N LEU A 111 -4.33 21.08 10.57
CA LEU A 111 -3.19 21.06 9.67
C LEU A 111 -2.49 22.42 9.69
N ASN A 112 -3.22 23.53 9.51
CA ASN A 112 -2.62 24.87 9.53
C ASN A 112 -1.90 25.16 10.86
N ARG A 113 -2.52 24.84 12.01
CA ARG A 113 -1.90 24.99 13.33
C ARG A 113 -0.60 24.20 13.47
N ILE A 114 -0.61 22.95 13.01
CA ILE A 114 0.57 22.07 13.04
C ILE A 114 1.69 22.62 12.16
N LEU A 115 1.36 23.02 10.93
CA LEU A 115 2.34 23.50 9.94
C LEU A 115 2.98 24.83 10.34
N GLN A 116 2.22 25.75 10.93
CA GLN A 116 2.80 27.00 11.47
C GLN A 116 3.86 26.69 12.52
N ALA A 117 3.59 25.70 13.37
CA ALA A 117 4.50 25.33 14.45
C ALA A 117 5.71 24.50 13.99
N LEU A 118 5.66 23.86 12.82
CA LEU A 118 6.77 23.10 12.22
C LEU A 118 7.89 23.97 11.63
N ALA A 119 7.86 25.29 11.80
CA ALA A 119 8.81 26.22 11.20
C ALA A 119 10.28 25.90 11.45
N THR A 120 10.56 25.31 12.60
CA THR A 120 11.90 25.03 13.08
C THR A 120 12.32 23.58 12.83
N CYS A 121 11.40 22.72 12.38
CA CYS A 121 11.65 21.29 12.22
C CYS A 121 12.32 20.99 10.87
N ARG A 122 13.19 19.98 10.86
CA ARG A 122 13.87 19.50 9.66
C ARG A 122 13.26 18.20 9.16
N LEU A 123 11.99 18.28 8.79
CA LEU A 123 11.22 17.15 8.29
C LEU A 123 11.81 16.59 6.99
N SER A 124 11.89 15.27 6.94
CA SER A 124 12.33 14.48 5.79
C SER A 124 11.23 13.53 5.29
N SER A 125 10.25 13.22 6.14
CA SER A 125 9.12 12.37 5.84
C SER A 125 7.83 13.03 6.34
N LEU A 126 6.84 13.15 5.46
CA LEU A 126 5.54 13.71 5.78
C LEU A 126 4.43 12.84 5.21
N SER A 127 3.47 12.46 6.05
CA SER A 127 2.27 11.73 5.67
C SER A 127 1.05 12.47 6.16
N ILE A 128 0.14 12.82 5.26
CA ILE A 128 -1.09 13.56 5.58
C ILE A 128 -2.29 12.82 5.01
N HIS A 129 -3.22 12.45 5.89
CA HIS A 129 -4.53 11.93 5.52
C HIS A 129 -5.60 12.88 6.07
N ILE A 130 -6.23 13.63 5.18
CA ILE A 130 -7.26 14.63 5.50
C ILE A 130 -8.63 13.96 5.44
N CYS A 131 -9.50 14.24 6.42
CA CYS A 131 -10.89 13.75 6.43
C CYS A 131 -11.80 14.51 5.44
N GLU A 132 -11.49 15.78 5.24
CA GLU A 132 -12.30 16.73 4.49
C GLU A 132 -11.94 16.74 2.99
N LYS A 133 -12.85 17.30 2.18
CA LYS A 133 -12.56 17.59 0.77
C LYS A 133 -11.44 18.64 0.71
N TRP A 134 -10.50 18.44 -0.20
CA TRP A 134 -9.45 19.42 -0.45
C TRP A 134 -10.07 20.73 -0.95
N ASN A 135 -9.65 21.85 -0.36
CA ASN A 135 -10.02 23.19 -0.77
C ASN A 135 -8.76 23.97 -1.20
N HIS A 136 -8.95 25.19 -1.69
CA HIS A 136 -7.86 26.05 -2.15
C HIS A 136 -6.81 26.32 -1.06
N GLU A 137 -7.23 26.43 0.21
CA GLU A 137 -6.31 26.66 1.34
C GLU A 137 -5.35 25.48 1.50
N ILE A 138 -5.88 24.24 1.53
CA ILE A 138 -5.07 23.02 1.60
C ILE A 138 -4.15 22.87 0.38
N GLY A 139 -4.61 23.26 -0.81
CA GLY A 139 -3.75 23.32 -2.01
C GLY A 139 -2.56 24.27 -1.84
N SER A 140 -2.81 25.49 -1.37
CA SER A 140 -1.77 26.48 -1.07
C SER A 140 -0.81 25.97 0.02
N PHE A 141 -1.32 25.22 0.99
CA PHE A 141 -0.53 24.59 2.05
C PHE A 141 0.42 23.53 1.49
N ALA A 142 -0.05 22.61 0.65
CA ALA A 142 0.81 21.59 0.04
C ALA A 142 1.95 22.22 -0.77
N LYS A 143 1.66 23.31 -1.49
CA LYS A 143 2.69 24.07 -2.20
C LYS A 143 3.75 24.62 -1.25
N SER A 144 3.34 25.21 -0.11
CA SER A 144 4.28 25.72 0.89
C SER A 144 5.09 24.62 1.59
N LEU A 145 4.54 23.42 1.72
CA LEU A 145 5.19 22.29 2.41
C LEU A 145 6.42 21.82 1.63
N VAL A 146 6.25 21.60 0.33
CA VAL A 146 7.32 21.06 -0.53
C VAL A 146 8.44 22.07 -0.73
N THR A 147 8.13 23.38 -0.72
CA THR A 147 9.17 24.42 -0.81
C THR A 147 9.90 24.66 0.50
N ARG A 148 9.22 24.47 1.63
CA ARG A 148 9.78 24.74 2.96
C ARG A 148 10.66 23.61 3.49
N PHE A 149 10.29 22.36 3.23
CA PHE A 149 10.95 21.20 3.79
C PHE A 149 11.72 20.44 2.73
N ASP A 150 12.91 19.96 3.10
CA ASP A 150 13.71 19.06 2.26
C ASP A 150 13.19 17.61 2.36
N LEU A 151 11.96 17.42 1.88
CA LEU A 151 11.27 16.13 1.98
C LEU A 151 11.87 15.09 1.04
N ARG A 152 12.14 13.91 1.60
CA ARG A 152 12.49 12.70 0.86
C ARG A 152 11.27 11.82 0.62
N LYS A 153 10.32 11.83 1.55
CA LYS A 153 9.10 11.03 1.51
C LYS A 153 7.86 11.88 1.73
N LEU A 154 6.89 11.76 0.82
CA LEU A 154 5.62 12.44 0.89
C LEU A 154 4.48 11.46 0.62
N ILE A 155 3.51 11.40 1.53
CA ILE A 155 2.28 10.61 1.40
C ILE A 155 1.10 11.55 1.55
N LEU A 156 0.25 11.59 0.53
CA LEU A 156 -0.93 12.44 0.49
C LEU A 156 -2.14 11.55 0.18
N LYS A 157 -3.01 11.37 1.17
CA LYS A 157 -4.28 10.64 0.99
C LYS A 157 -5.44 11.61 0.80
N TYR A 158 -6.42 11.17 0.02
CA TYR A 158 -7.65 11.90 -0.35
C TYR A 158 -7.46 13.14 -1.24
N SER A 159 -6.29 13.35 -1.87
CA SER A 159 -5.99 14.50 -2.74
C SER A 159 -6.48 14.30 -4.17
N LYS A 160 -7.66 14.83 -4.53
CA LYS A 160 -8.17 14.73 -5.92
C LYS A 160 -7.54 15.75 -6.88
N GLU A 161 -7.16 16.92 -6.39
CA GLU A 161 -6.83 18.09 -7.25
C GLU A 161 -5.45 18.69 -6.97
N LEU A 162 -4.62 18.01 -6.18
CA LEU A 162 -3.47 18.66 -5.57
C LEU A 162 -2.29 18.84 -6.52
N ILE A 163 -2.01 17.83 -7.35
CA ILE A 163 -0.72 17.73 -8.03
C ILE A 163 -0.58 18.80 -9.12
N GLY A 164 -1.67 19.12 -9.82
CA GLY A 164 -1.68 20.20 -10.81
C GLY A 164 -1.37 21.57 -10.21
N ASN A 165 -1.60 21.76 -8.91
CA ASN A 165 -1.39 23.01 -8.20
C ASN A 165 -0.06 23.06 -7.42
N ILE A 166 0.64 21.94 -7.26
CA ILE A 166 1.94 21.92 -6.60
C ILE A 166 3.01 22.41 -7.57
N SER A 167 3.61 23.55 -7.24
CA SER A 167 4.84 24.02 -7.88
C SER A 167 6.02 23.30 -7.24
N TRP A 168 6.46 22.19 -7.83
CA TRP A 168 7.60 21.42 -7.34
C TRP A 168 8.88 22.27 -7.44
N PRO A 169 9.69 22.36 -6.37
CA PRO A 169 10.98 23.05 -6.43
C PRO A 169 11.92 22.32 -7.39
N TYR A 170 12.75 23.06 -8.14
CA TYR A 170 13.75 22.46 -9.03
C TYR A 170 14.73 21.51 -8.30
N ASN A 171 15.02 21.79 -7.03
CA ASN A 171 15.90 20.98 -6.18
C ASN A 171 15.13 20.02 -5.26
N CYS A 172 13.94 19.54 -5.68
CA CYS A 172 13.14 18.65 -4.85
C CYS A 172 13.84 17.28 -4.67
N ASN A 173 14.28 16.98 -3.45
CA ASN A 173 14.96 15.71 -3.10
C ASN A 173 13.99 14.54 -2.84
N LEU A 174 12.75 14.66 -3.31
CA LEU A 174 11.71 13.67 -3.08
C LEU A 174 12.05 12.38 -3.84
N ASN A 175 12.21 11.29 -3.09
CA ASN A 175 12.48 9.97 -3.66
C ASN A 175 11.32 8.99 -3.51
N TYR A 176 10.34 9.31 -2.66
CA TYR A 176 9.14 8.53 -2.43
C TYR A 176 7.91 9.44 -2.43
N LEU A 177 6.96 9.14 -3.32
CA LEU A 177 5.69 9.83 -3.41
C LEU A 177 4.54 8.81 -3.39
N SER A 178 3.56 9.03 -2.51
CA SER A 178 2.32 8.25 -2.51
C SER A 178 1.12 9.19 -2.59
N LEU A 179 0.21 8.87 -3.50
CA LEU A 179 -0.95 9.67 -3.86
C LEU A 179 -2.21 8.81 -3.84
N GLU A 180 -3.33 9.38 -3.41
CA GLU A 180 -4.62 8.70 -3.49
C GLU A 180 -5.12 8.65 -4.93
N LYS A 181 -5.12 9.80 -5.62
CA LYS A 181 -5.59 9.91 -7.00
C LYS A 181 -4.54 10.61 -7.86
N CYS A 182 -4.41 10.17 -9.10
CA CYS A 182 -3.50 10.78 -10.07
C CYS A 182 -4.10 10.70 -11.48
N THR A 183 -4.19 11.84 -12.17
CA THR A 183 -4.49 11.86 -13.61
C THR A 183 -3.22 11.60 -14.43
N TYR A 184 -3.37 11.31 -15.72
CA TYR A 184 -2.22 11.16 -16.60
C TYR A 184 -1.36 12.43 -16.73
N SER A 185 -1.99 13.59 -16.89
CA SER A 185 -1.30 14.88 -16.93
C SER A 185 -0.51 15.12 -15.63
N GLN A 186 -1.09 14.79 -14.48
CA GLN A 186 -0.40 14.84 -13.19
C GLN A 186 0.76 13.85 -13.11
N TYR A 187 0.59 12.63 -13.63
CA TYR A 187 1.67 11.65 -13.72
C TYR A 187 2.86 12.19 -14.53
N GLN A 188 2.60 12.76 -15.72
CA GLN A 188 3.65 13.37 -16.55
C GLN A 188 4.34 14.53 -15.82
N LEU A 189 3.57 15.40 -15.15
CA LEU A 189 4.12 16.49 -14.35
C LEU A 189 5.01 15.99 -13.21
N ILE A 190 4.65 14.90 -12.53
CA ILE A 190 5.46 14.27 -11.48
C ILE A 190 6.79 13.80 -12.08
N LEU A 191 6.74 13.05 -13.18
CA LEU A 191 7.96 12.50 -13.79
C LEU A 191 8.87 13.61 -14.33
N GLY A 192 8.31 14.68 -14.87
CA GLY A 192 9.07 15.81 -15.40
C GLY A 192 9.70 16.70 -14.32
N ASN A 193 9.04 16.85 -13.16
CA ASN A 193 9.49 17.80 -12.12
C ASN A 193 10.22 17.14 -10.94
N LEU A 194 10.22 15.81 -10.83
CA LEU A 194 10.84 15.09 -9.70
C LEU A 194 11.96 14.15 -10.17
N PRO A 195 13.15 14.69 -10.48
CA PRO A 195 14.24 13.93 -11.08
C PRO A 195 14.79 12.83 -10.15
N TYR A 196 14.67 12.98 -8.82
CA TYR A 196 15.18 12.00 -7.85
C TYR A 196 14.12 10.98 -7.41
N LEU A 197 12.93 11.00 -7.99
CA LEU A 197 11.84 10.11 -7.60
C LEU A 197 12.17 8.65 -7.95
N LYS A 198 12.25 7.80 -6.92
CA LYS A 198 12.54 6.36 -7.07
C LYS A 198 11.29 5.51 -6.95
N THR A 199 10.35 5.93 -6.10
CA THR A 199 9.13 5.19 -5.78
C THR A 199 7.91 6.07 -5.91
N LEU A 200 6.97 5.64 -6.74
CA LEU A 200 5.66 6.28 -6.93
C LEU A 200 4.56 5.27 -6.63
N ILE A 201 3.68 5.63 -5.71
CA ILE A 201 2.49 4.84 -5.36
C ILE A 201 1.25 5.67 -5.66
N ILE A 202 0.37 5.14 -6.49
CA ILE A 202 -0.90 5.76 -6.86
C ILE A 202 -2.00 4.77 -6.46
N ARG A 203 -2.97 5.21 -5.65
CA ARG A 203 -4.07 4.31 -5.30
C ARG A 203 -5.07 4.19 -6.45
N ASP A 204 -5.50 5.30 -7.04
CA ASP A 204 -6.47 5.36 -8.12
C ASP A 204 -5.89 6.22 -9.26
N CYS A 205 -5.68 5.59 -10.41
CA CYS A 205 -5.17 6.28 -11.61
C CYS A 205 -6.26 6.38 -12.66
N ILE A 206 -6.51 7.61 -13.14
CA ILE A 206 -7.56 7.92 -14.10
C ILE A 206 -6.92 8.58 -15.31
N ILE A 207 -7.15 8.05 -16.51
CA ILE A 207 -6.76 8.74 -17.72
C ILE A 207 -8.01 9.16 -18.50
N ARG A 208 -8.14 10.47 -18.68
CA ARG A 208 -9.21 11.12 -19.46
C ARG A 208 -8.65 12.05 -20.54
N ASP A 209 -7.36 12.37 -20.47
CA ASP A 209 -6.74 13.50 -21.18
C ASP A 209 -5.60 13.04 -22.11
N HIS A 210 -5.77 11.93 -22.84
CA HIS A 210 -4.73 11.34 -23.72
C HIS A 210 -4.31 12.24 -24.90
N ASN A 211 -4.99 13.36 -25.14
CA ASN A 211 -4.80 14.20 -26.32
C ASN A 211 -3.66 15.23 -26.19
N GLU A 212 -2.97 15.29 -25.04
CA GLU A 212 -1.84 16.21 -24.85
C GLU A 212 -0.51 15.53 -25.18
N MET A 213 0.36 16.25 -25.91
CA MET A 213 1.61 15.74 -26.49
C MET A 213 2.43 14.88 -25.51
N ILE A 214 2.92 13.76 -26.02
CA ILE A 214 3.89 12.89 -25.34
C ILE A 214 5.20 13.66 -25.21
N VAL A 215 5.43 14.29 -24.05
CA VAL A 215 6.79 14.64 -23.67
C VAL A 215 7.42 13.40 -23.07
N THR A 216 8.36 12.78 -23.80
CA THR A 216 9.13 11.66 -23.29
C THR A 216 10.07 12.16 -22.20
N PHE A 217 9.75 11.86 -20.95
CA PHE A 217 10.63 12.09 -19.81
C PHE A 217 11.36 10.77 -19.50
N TYR A 218 12.69 10.81 -19.42
CA TYR A 218 13.45 9.69 -18.89
C TYR A 218 13.47 9.81 -17.38
N SER A 219 12.44 9.28 -16.74
CA SER A 219 12.37 9.25 -15.28
C SER A 219 13.39 8.24 -14.71
N HIS A 220 13.96 8.54 -13.56
CA HIS A 220 14.73 7.57 -12.75
C HIS A 220 13.84 6.68 -11.88
N LEU A 221 12.52 6.65 -12.17
CA LEU A 221 11.58 5.84 -11.42
C LEU A 221 11.95 4.35 -11.51
N SER A 222 12.15 3.76 -10.33
CA SER A 222 12.54 2.36 -10.17
C SER A 222 11.39 1.48 -9.69
N SER A 223 10.38 2.08 -9.07
CA SER A 223 9.26 1.39 -8.45
C SER A 223 7.97 2.14 -8.69
N LEU A 224 7.01 1.50 -9.37
CA LEU A 224 5.66 2.01 -9.57
C LEU A 224 4.64 1.06 -8.96
N THR A 225 3.68 1.60 -8.22
CA THR A 225 2.52 0.84 -7.71
C THR A 225 1.25 1.59 -8.05
N ILE A 226 0.33 0.92 -8.75
CA ILE A 226 -1.03 1.40 -9.02
C ILE A 226 -2.00 0.38 -8.41
N ASN A 227 -2.74 0.75 -7.36
CA ASN A 227 -3.56 -0.24 -6.63
C ASN A 227 -4.94 -0.48 -7.28
N ASP A 228 -5.53 0.53 -7.88
CA ASP A 228 -6.80 0.46 -8.59
C ASP A 228 -6.64 1.17 -9.93
N CYS A 229 -6.40 0.37 -10.95
CA CYS A 229 -6.19 0.79 -12.31
C CYS A 229 -7.48 0.60 -13.09
N HIS A 230 -8.22 1.68 -13.33
CA HIS A 230 -9.38 1.70 -14.22
C HIS A 230 -9.00 1.97 -15.69
N LEU A 231 -7.70 1.90 -15.99
CA LEU A 231 -7.12 2.25 -17.29
C LEU A 231 -7.18 1.05 -18.21
N SER A 232 -7.38 1.21 -19.52
CA SER A 232 -7.26 0.12 -20.49
C SER A 232 -5.82 -0.40 -20.58
N VAL A 233 -5.57 -1.52 -21.26
CA VAL A 233 -4.19 -2.02 -21.45
C VAL A 233 -3.35 -1.00 -22.19
N ASN A 234 -3.86 -0.43 -23.28
CA ASN A 234 -3.16 0.60 -24.05
C ASN A 234 -2.76 1.79 -23.19
N ASP A 235 -3.63 2.19 -22.25
CA ASP A 235 -3.37 3.30 -21.34
C ASP A 235 -2.26 2.97 -20.33
N ILE A 236 -2.22 1.73 -19.85
CA ILE A 236 -1.15 1.25 -18.98
C ILE A 236 0.16 1.18 -19.75
N GLU A 237 0.15 0.63 -20.96
CA GLU A 237 1.33 0.55 -21.83
C GLU A 237 1.90 1.95 -22.09
N PHE A 238 1.02 2.91 -22.39
CA PHE A 238 1.38 4.30 -22.62
C PHE A 238 2.01 4.96 -21.40
N LEU A 239 1.44 4.73 -20.21
CA LEU A 239 1.99 5.22 -18.95
C LEU A 239 3.38 4.61 -18.68
N LEU A 240 3.51 3.30 -18.85
CA LEU A 240 4.73 2.56 -18.55
C LEU A 240 5.86 2.86 -19.54
N ALA A 241 5.54 3.20 -20.80
CA ALA A 241 6.53 3.59 -21.81
C ALA A 241 7.39 4.81 -21.39
N GLN A 242 6.91 5.64 -20.47
CA GLN A 242 7.67 6.78 -19.91
C GLN A 242 8.64 6.39 -18.78
N THR A 243 8.66 5.12 -18.38
CA THR A 243 9.45 4.66 -17.24
C THR A 243 10.26 3.39 -17.55
N PRO A 244 11.15 3.44 -18.57
CA PRO A 244 11.91 2.27 -19.02
C PRO A 244 12.87 1.70 -17.96
N SER A 245 13.23 2.50 -16.94
CA SER A 245 14.09 2.09 -15.83
C SER A 245 13.37 1.34 -14.69
N LEU A 246 12.09 1.02 -14.86
CA LEU A 246 11.29 0.33 -13.84
C LEU A 246 11.89 -1.03 -13.49
N VAL A 247 12.23 -1.21 -12.21
CA VAL A 247 12.73 -2.48 -11.66
C VAL A 247 11.60 -3.25 -10.96
N TYR A 248 10.63 -2.52 -10.37
CA TYR A 248 9.48 -3.08 -9.67
C TYR A 248 8.19 -2.42 -10.15
N LEU A 249 7.23 -3.25 -10.57
CA LEU A 249 5.90 -2.82 -10.98
C LEU A 249 4.86 -3.59 -10.17
N LYS A 250 3.90 -2.86 -9.59
CA LYS A 250 2.73 -3.44 -8.94
C LYS A 250 1.45 -2.85 -9.52
N LEU A 251 0.54 -3.71 -9.98
CA LEU A 251 -0.74 -3.31 -10.58
C LEU A 251 -1.92 -4.04 -9.92
N GLY A 252 -2.90 -3.30 -9.43
CA GLY A 252 -4.22 -3.83 -9.08
C GLY A 252 -5.27 -3.26 -10.01
N SER A 253 -6.21 -4.09 -10.47
CA SER A 253 -7.32 -3.65 -11.32
C SER A 253 -8.57 -4.47 -11.03
N ARG A 254 -9.71 -3.80 -10.89
CA ARG A 254 -11.03 -4.43 -10.82
C ARG A 254 -11.82 -4.03 -12.07
N ARG A 255 -12.26 -5.03 -12.84
CA ARG A 255 -12.83 -4.85 -14.17
C ARG A 255 -14.18 -5.54 -14.34
N GLU A 256 -14.99 -4.94 -15.19
CA GLU A 256 -16.25 -5.50 -15.67
C GLU A 256 -16.10 -6.20 -17.02
N VAL A 257 -14.93 -6.07 -17.66
CA VAL A 257 -14.62 -6.64 -18.97
C VAL A 257 -13.40 -7.54 -18.82
N PHE A 258 -13.48 -8.72 -19.44
CA PHE A 258 -12.39 -9.67 -19.52
C PHE A 258 -11.66 -9.42 -20.84
N ASP A 259 -10.56 -8.70 -20.80
CA ASP A 259 -9.83 -8.21 -21.99
C ASP A 259 -8.33 -8.55 -21.93
N SER A 260 -7.52 -7.86 -22.74
CA SER A 260 -6.09 -8.14 -22.91
C SER A 260 -5.26 -7.97 -21.63
N ILE A 261 -5.78 -7.38 -20.55
CA ILE A 261 -5.01 -7.30 -19.29
C ILE A 261 -4.78 -8.68 -18.68
N PHE A 262 -5.65 -9.64 -19.01
CA PHE A 262 -5.56 -11.04 -18.61
C PHE A 262 -4.76 -11.90 -19.61
N ASP A 263 -4.10 -11.29 -20.61
CA ASP A 263 -3.26 -11.98 -21.59
C ASP A 263 -1.77 -11.80 -21.27
N GLY A 264 -1.15 -12.87 -20.77
CA GLY A 264 0.26 -12.96 -20.44
C GLY A 264 1.19 -12.86 -21.64
N SER A 265 0.74 -13.23 -22.84
CA SER A 265 1.54 -13.08 -24.06
C SER A 265 1.64 -11.62 -24.49
N SER A 266 0.56 -10.84 -24.31
CA SER A 266 0.59 -9.38 -24.50
C SER A 266 1.55 -8.71 -23.51
N TRP A 267 1.45 -9.06 -22.22
CA TRP A 267 2.36 -8.55 -21.19
C TRP A 267 3.82 -8.92 -21.44
N GLU A 268 4.12 -10.15 -21.84
CA GLU A 268 5.48 -10.58 -22.16
C GLU A 268 6.10 -9.71 -23.26
N LYS A 269 5.40 -9.55 -24.38
CA LYS A 269 5.86 -8.71 -25.50
C LYS A 269 6.09 -7.27 -25.06
N PHE A 270 5.14 -6.70 -24.30
CA PHE A 270 5.25 -5.34 -23.80
C PHE A 270 6.46 -5.16 -22.87
N ILE A 271 6.67 -6.09 -21.93
CA ILE A 271 7.75 -6.02 -20.95
C ILE A 271 9.11 -6.11 -21.62
N ILE A 272 9.27 -7.03 -22.58
CA ILE A 272 10.52 -7.18 -23.34
C ILE A 272 10.83 -5.90 -24.13
N ALA A 273 9.81 -5.29 -24.75
CA ALA A 273 9.98 -4.13 -25.62
C ALA A 273 10.21 -2.81 -24.86
N ASN A 274 9.49 -2.58 -23.75
CA ASN A 274 9.40 -1.24 -23.15
C ASN A 274 10.02 -1.14 -21.75
N ILE A 275 10.02 -2.21 -20.96
CA ILE A 275 10.46 -2.21 -19.55
C ILE A 275 11.34 -3.43 -19.25
N SER A 276 12.33 -3.68 -20.10
CA SER A 276 13.21 -4.85 -20.03
C SER A 276 14.00 -4.97 -18.71
N SER A 277 14.19 -3.86 -18.01
CA SER A 277 14.86 -3.79 -16.70
C SER A 277 14.01 -4.33 -15.53
N LEU A 278 12.74 -4.68 -15.78
CA LEU A 278 11.80 -5.15 -14.76
C LEU A 278 12.25 -6.48 -14.15
N LYS A 279 12.50 -6.47 -12.83
CA LYS A 279 12.91 -7.64 -12.06
C LYS A 279 11.77 -8.28 -11.30
N LYS A 280 10.73 -7.51 -10.98
CA LYS A 280 9.59 -7.99 -10.22
C LYS A 280 8.31 -7.34 -10.71
N PHE A 281 7.37 -8.19 -11.12
CA PHE A 281 6.03 -7.80 -11.53
C PHE A 281 4.99 -8.42 -10.58
N GLU A 282 4.32 -7.54 -9.85
CA GLU A 282 3.28 -7.87 -8.89
C GLU A 282 1.92 -7.46 -9.46
N PHE A 283 0.95 -8.35 -9.56
CA PHE A 283 -0.38 -7.92 -9.98
C PHE A 283 -1.54 -8.67 -9.34
N LEU A 284 -2.70 -8.02 -9.35
CA LEU A 284 -4.01 -8.57 -9.06
C LEU A 284 -5.02 -7.97 -10.04
N PHE A 285 -5.51 -8.79 -10.97
CA PHE A 285 -6.58 -8.42 -11.88
C PHE A 285 -7.83 -9.20 -11.50
N SER A 286 -8.89 -8.49 -11.16
CA SER A 286 -10.18 -9.05 -10.76
C SER A 286 -11.21 -8.75 -11.83
N TYR A 287 -11.99 -9.75 -12.22
CA TYR A 287 -13.10 -9.64 -13.15
C TYR A 287 -14.40 -10.08 -12.48
N THR A 288 -15.42 -9.21 -12.50
CA THR A 288 -16.75 -9.52 -11.95
C THR A 288 -17.68 -10.03 -13.05
N LEU A 289 -18.13 -11.28 -12.94
CA LEU A 289 -19.05 -11.92 -13.90
C LEU A 289 -20.47 -11.38 -13.70
N LYS A 290 -21.01 -10.71 -14.73
CA LYS A 290 -22.42 -10.28 -14.76
C LYS A 290 -23.33 -11.48 -15.05
N ASN A 291 -24.55 -11.49 -14.49
CA ASN A 291 -25.49 -12.63 -14.54
C ASN A 291 -25.80 -13.18 -15.95
N ASN A 292 -25.61 -12.38 -16.99
CA ASN A 292 -25.96 -12.73 -18.37
C ASN A 292 -24.75 -13.06 -19.25
N ASN A 293 -23.53 -12.99 -18.71
CA ASN A 293 -22.33 -13.25 -19.48
C ASN A 293 -21.95 -14.73 -19.40
N ALA A 294 -21.64 -15.33 -20.54
CA ALA A 294 -20.97 -16.63 -20.56
C ALA A 294 -19.63 -16.54 -19.81
N MET A 295 -19.24 -17.63 -19.17
CA MET A 295 -17.95 -17.72 -18.49
C MET A 295 -16.83 -17.51 -19.51
N PRO A 296 -15.87 -16.60 -19.29
CA PRO A 296 -14.74 -16.44 -20.20
C PRO A 296 -13.91 -17.72 -20.23
N ASN A 297 -13.22 -17.96 -21.36
CA ASN A 297 -12.30 -19.10 -21.49
C ASN A 297 -11.05 -18.86 -20.64
N ILE A 298 -11.12 -19.18 -19.35
CA ILE A 298 -10.02 -18.97 -18.40
C ILE A 298 -8.75 -19.72 -18.84
N ASN A 299 -8.89 -20.92 -19.42
CA ASN A 299 -7.76 -21.77 -19.79
C ASN A 299 -6.86 -21.09 -20.82
N SER A 300 -7.43 -20.49 -21.87
CA SER A 300 -6.64 -19.77 -22.88
C SER A 300 -5.86 -18.59 -22.29
N HIS A 301 -6.41 -17.93 -21.27
CA HIS A 301 -5.74 -16.82 -20.60
C HIS A 301 -4.64 -17.29 -19.65
N ILE A 302 -4.83 -18.40 -18.92
CA ILE A 302 -3.76 -18.97 -18.08
C ILE A 302 -2.62 -19.51 -18.94
N ASP A 303 -2.94 -20.16 -20.06
CA ASP A 303 -1.94 -20.74 -20.97
C ASP A 303 -0.98 -19.67 -21.52
N SER A 304 -1.46 -18.43 -21.69
CA SER A 304 -0.62 -17.30 -22.10
C SER A 304 0.48 -16.92 -21.10
N PHE A 305 0.40 -17.38 -19.83
CA PHE A 305 1.42 -17.21 -18.78
C PHE A 305 2.30 -18.45 -18.60
N ARG A 306 2.21 -19.46 -19.48
CA ARG A 306 3.00 -20.70 -19.42
C ARG A 306 4.24 -20.69 -20.31
N THR A 307 4.64 -19.53 -20.81
CA THR A 307 5.84 -19.40 -21.66
C THR A 307 7.13 -19.51 -20.82
N PRO A 308 8.29 -19.81 -21.45
CA PRO A 308 9.58 -19.83 -20.76
C PRO A 308 9.94 -18.50 -20.08
N PHE A 309 9.48 -17.38 -20.63
CA PHE A 309 9.66 -16.06 -20.04
C PHE A 309 9.09 -15.99 -18.62
N TRP A 310 7.83 -16.39 -18.43
CA TRP A 310 7.18 -16.36 -17.11
C TRP A 310 7.76 -17.40 -16.16
N LEU A 311 7.96 -18.63 -16.62
CA LEU A 311 8.29 -19.79 -15.79
C LEU A 311 9.78 -19.87 -15.43
N ASN A 312 10.66 -19.66 -16.40
CA ASN A 312 12.09 -19.96 -16.27
C ASN A 312 12.91 -18.69 -16.07
N GLU A 313 12.68 -17.68 -16.92
CA GLU A 313 13.47 -16.44 -16.93
C GLU A 313 13.09 -15.52 -15.77
N LYS A 314 11.81 -15.15 -15.68
CA LYS A 314 11.31 -14.22 -14.66
C LYS A 314 10.89 -14.91 -13.36
N ARG A 315 10.45 -16.16 -13.46
CA ARG A 315 9.89 -16.95 -12.34
C ARG A 315 8.76 -16.20 -11.63
N TRP A 316 7.93 -15.50 -12.40
CA TRP A 316 6.75 -14.81 -11.90
C TRP A 316 5.56 -15.74 -12.07
N PHE A 317 5.31 -16.58 -11.06
CA PHE A 317 4.20 -17.52 -11.08
C PHE A 317 2.88 -16.79 -10.93
N VAL A 318 1.89 -17.21 -11.72
CA VAL A 318 0.57 -16.60 -11.87
C VAL A 318 -0.48 -17.63 -11.50
N ILE A 319 -1.42 -17.21 -10.67
CA ILE A 319 -2.55 -18.01 -10.23
C ILE A 319 -3.81 -17.32 -10.71
N CYS A 320 -4.75 -18.11 -11.21
CA CYS A 320 -6.12 -17.67 -11.42
C CYS A 320 -7.00 -18.34 -10.35
N ASP A 321 -7.91 -17.59 -9.74
CA ASP A 321 -8.95 -18.19 -8.94
C ASP A 321 -10.34 -17.66 -9.26
N TYR A 322 -11.34 -18.47 -8.96
CA TYR A 322 -12.74 -18.13 -9.14
C TYR A 322 -13.48 -18.26 -7.82
N ASN A 323 -14.01 -17.13 -7.34
CA ASN A 323 -14.90 -17.04 -6.20
C ASN A 323 -16.35 -17.11 -6.70
N MET A 324 -17.01 -18.25 -6.50
CA MET A 324 -18.39 -18.48 -6.94
C MET A 324 -19.41 -17.57 -6.26
N GLN A 325 -19.23 -17.26 -4.97
CA GLN A 325 -20.19 -16.47 -4.21
C GLN A 325 -20.20 -15.01 -4.67
N GLN A 326 -19.01 -14.46 -4.87
CA GLN A 326 -18.85 -13.08 -5.35
C GLN A 326 -18.96 -12.99 -6.88
N LYS A 327 -18.92 -14.13 -7.57
CA LYS A 327 -18.81 -14.23 -9.03
C LYS A 327 -17.60 -13.46 -9.57
N ILE A 328 -16.47 -13.56 -8.87
CA ILE A 328 -15.22 -12.85 -9.20
C ILE A 328 -14.17 -13.86 -9.65
N ILE A 329 -13.53 -13.60 -10.78
CA ILE A 329 -12.30 -14.27 -11.20
C ILE A 329 -11.14 -13.36 -10.82
N ASN A 330 -10.15 -13.84 -10.08
CA ASN A 330 -8.89 -13.13 -9.89
C ASN A 330 -7.76 -13.80 -10.67
N LEU A 331 -6.82 -13.00 -11.13
CA LEU A 331 -5.56 -13.41 -11.72
C LEU A 331 -4.44 -12.62 -11.05
N TYR A 332 -3.46 -13.28 -10.46
CA TYR A 332 -2.42 -12.60 -9.68
C TYR A 332 -1.09 -13.33 -9.67
N THR A 333 0.00 -12.61 -9.38
CA THR A 333 1.31 -13.21 -9.14
C THR A 333 1.51 -13.62 -7.68
N THR A 334 2.38 -14.61 -7.44
CA THR A 334 2.73 -15.04 -6.08
C THR A 334 4.02 -14.40 -5.57
N PRO A 335 4.07 -13.96 -4.29
CA PRO A 335 2.98 -13.99 -3.30
C PRO A 335 1.87 -12.96 -3.61
N ILE A 336 0.64 -13.27 -3.23
CA ILE A 336 -0.54 -12.40 -3.45
C ILE A 336 -0.25 -10.99 -2.94
N CYS A 337 -0.46 -10.00 -3.81
CA CYS A 337 -0.13 -8.60 -3.60
C CYS A 337 -1.04 -7.84 -2.63
N ILE A 338 -1.93 -8.51 -1.87
CA ILE A 338 -2.98 -7.86 -1.07
C ILE A 338 -2.66 -7.96 0.42
N SER A 339 -2.83 -6.86 1.15
CA SER A 339 -2.92 -6.89 2.62
C SER A 339 -4.13 -7.73 3.03
N LYS A 340 -3.92 -8.75 3.87
CA LYS A 340 -4.86 -9.79 4.35
C LYS A 340 -6.35 -9.41 4.62
N THR A 341 -6.72 -8.14 4.67
CA THR A 341 -8.06 -7.66 5.05
C THR A 341 -9.15 -7.89 4.01
N ASP A 342 -8.83 -8.01 2.71
CA ASP A 342 -9.87 -8.14 1.68
C ASP A 342 -10.13 -9.60 1.26
N TYR A 343 -9.30 -10.55 1.71
CA TYR A 343 -9.26 -11.90 1.12
C TYR A 343 -9.93 -13.01 1.96
N LEU A 344 -10.51 -12.74 3.13
CA LEU A 344 -11.10 -13.81 3.94
C LEU A 344 -12.37 -13.41 4.69
N SER A 345 -13.50 -13.94 4.20
CA SER A 345 -14.40 -14.77 5.02
C SER A 345 -15.30 -15.61 4.10
N GLN A 346 -15.12 -16.94 4.12
CA GLN A 346 -16.13 -17.95 3.75
C GLN A 346 -16.49 -18.17 2.25
N SER A 347 -15.55 -18.32 1.32
CA SER A 347 -15.89 -18.66 -0.08
C SER A 347 -15.30 -19.99 -0.58
N LEU A 348 -16.06 -20.68 -1.45
CA LEU A 348 -15.56 -21.75 -2.32
C LEU A 348 -14.70 -21.10 -3.41
N VAL A 349 -13.39 -21.36 -3.37
CA VAL A 349 -12.40 -20.79 -4.30
C VAL A 349 -11.84 -21.92 -5.15
N TYR A 350 -12.05 -21.85 -6.46
CA TYR A 350 -11.37 -22.75 -7.40
C TYR A 350 -10.09 -22.06 -7.85
N SER A 351 -8.93 -22.64 -7.57
CA SER A 351 -7.65 -22.07 -7.98
C SER A 351 -7.03 -22.91 -9.08
N PHE A 352 -6.71 -22.26 -10.18
CA PHE A 352 -5.92 -22.75 -11.29
C PHE A 352 -4.53 -22.12 -11.17
N SER A 353 -3.52 -22.93 -10.91
CA SER A 353 -2.14 -22.48 -10.70
C SER A 353 -1.20 -23.24 -11.64
N HIS A 354 0.01 -22.70 -11.86
CA HIS A 354 1.08 -23.38 -12.61
C HIS A 354 1.41 -24.77 -12.06
N PHE A 355 1.11 -25.03 -10.79
CA PHE A 355 0.89 -26.36 -10.23
C PHE A 355 -0.60 -26.49 -9.91
N VAL A 356 -1.32 -27.48 -10.43
CA VAL A 356 -2.75 -27.61 -10.11
C VAL A 356 -2.88 -27.79 -8.59
N THR A 357 -3.33 -26.75 -7.89
CA THR A 357 -3.66 -26.80 -6.47
C THR A 357 -5.02 -26.15 -6.33
N ILE A 358 -6.07 -26.97 -6.40
CA ILE A 358 -7.42 -26.53 -6.11
C ILE A 358 -7.53 -26.39 -4.60
N ARG A 359 -7.66 -25.16 -4.09
CA ARG A 359 -7.80 -24.91 -2.66
C ARG A 359 -9.26 -24.95 -2.24
N TRP A 360 -9.70 -26.08 -1.71
CA TRP A 360 -11.04 -26.21 -1.14
C TRP A 360 -11.10 -25.66 0.29
N ALA A 361 -12.10 -24.85 0.59
CA ALA A 361 -12.56 -24.63 1.95
C ALA A 361 -13.83 -25.48 2.14
N VAL A 362 -13.70 -26.63 2.80
CA VAL A 362 -14.86 -27.46 3.16
C VAL A 362 -15.43 -26.93 4.47
N LEU A 363 -16.69 -26.49 4.45
CA LEU A 363 -17.46 -26.28 5.68
C LEU A 363 -17.95 -27.65 6.18
N PRO A 364 -17.71 -28.04 7.45
CA PRO A 364 -18.49 -29.13 8.02
C PRO A 364 -19.94 -28.65 8.12
N MET A 365 -20.84 -29.28 7.36
CA MET A 365 -22.26 -29.09 7.58
C MET A 365 -22.63 -29.64 8.96
N ASN A 366 -23.24 -28.79 9.79
CA ASN A 366 -23.90 -29.13 11.04
C ASN A 366 -23.06 -29.85 12.11
N THR A 367 -22.28 -29.08 12.87
CA THR A 367 -22.18 -29.31 14.33
C THR A 367 -22.02 -27.97 15.05
N SER A 368 -22.74 -27.78 16.14
CA SER A 368 -22.88 -26.55 16.93
C SER A 368 -21.63 -26.09 17.71
N HIS A 369 -20.43 -26.33 17.21
CA HIS A 369 -19.17 -25.86 17.80
C HIS A 369 -18.22 -25.30 16.73
N LEU A 370 -17.42 -24.30 17.14
CA LEU A 370 -16.52 -23.50 16.29
C LEU A 370 -15.86 -24.30 15.16
N PRO A 371 -15.88 -23.81 13.90
CA PRO A 371 -15.32 -24.53 12.78
C PRO A 371 -13.80 -24.63 12.91
N ILE A 372 -13.29 -25.86 12.97
CA ILE A 372 -11.87 -26.15 12.78
C ILE A 372 -11.65 -26.24 11.27
N LEU A 373 -10.90 -25.28 10.72
CA LEU A 373 -10.42 -25.33 9.33
C LEU A 373 -9.41 -26.47 9.21
N SER A 374 -9.69 -27.45 8.35
CA SER A 374 -8.68 -28.41 7.90
C SER A 374 -8.47 -28.25 6.40
N TRP A 375 -7.21 -28.20 5.99
CA TRP A 375 -6.79 -28.08 4.60
C TRP A 375 -6.53 -29.48 4.05
N THR A 376 -6.99 -29.77 2.84
CA THR A 376 -6.61 -30.98 2.11
C THR A 376 -6.10 -30.59 0.73
N ASP A 377 -4.88 -31.03 0.41
CA ASP A 377 -4.29 -30.88 -0.91
C ASP A 377 -4.63 -32.13 -1.74
N GLY A 378 -5.13 -31.95 -2.97
CA GLY A 378 -5.42 -33.05 -3.89
C GLY A 378 -5.04 -32.68 -5.32
N LEU A 379 -4.38 -33.62 -6.02
CA LEU A 379 -4.08 -33.56 -7.45
C LEU A 379 -5.20 -34.30 -8.20
N PHE A 380 -5.84 -33.64 -9.17
CA PHE A 380 -6.80 -34.26 -10.09
C PHE A 380 -6.39 -33.98 -11.54
N ASP A 381 -6.64 -34.95 -12.41
CA ASP A 381 -6.42 -34.84 -13.85
C ASP A 381 -7.55 -34.00 -14.50
N ILE A 382 -7.20 -33.24 -15.53
CA ILE A 382 -7.97 -32.09 -16.05
C ILE A 382 -9.26 -32.53 -16.77
N ASN A 383 -9.33 -33.76 -17.26
CA ASN A 383 -10.51 -34.28 -17.97
C ASN A 383 -11.69 -34.61 -17.05
N ASP A 384 -11.49 -34.73 -15.74
CA ASP A 384 -12.57 -35.04 -14.79
C ASP A 384 -13.36 -33.79 -14.34
N ILE A 385 -12.85 -32.58 -14.63
CA ILE A 385 -13.44 -31.32 -14.14
C ILE A 385 -14.66 -30.88 -14.97
N GLU A 386 -14.64 -31.04 -16.30
CA GLU A 386 -15.83 -30.77 -17.14
C GLU A 386 -16.96 -31.76 -16.83
N VAL A 387 -16.63 -33.04 -16.66
CA VAL A 387 -17.60 -34.09 -16.26
C VAL A 387 -18.17 -33.80 -14.87
N PHE A 388 -17.36 -33.30 -13.93
CA PHE A 388 -17.84 -32.94 -12.59
C PHE A 388 -18.76 -31.72 -12.61
N ILE A 389 -18.42 -30.67 -13.37
CA ILE A 389 -19.26 -29.46 -13.54
C ILE A 389 -20.59 -29.80 -14.23
N GLU A 390 -20.58 -30.70 -15.22
CA GLU A 390 -21.80 -31.20 -15.86
C GLU A 390 -22.63 -32.10 -14.93
N SER A 391 -22.01 -32.99 -14.14
CA SER A 391 -22.74 -33.82 -13.18
C SER A 391 -23.38 -33.01 -12.05
N PHE A 392 -22.76 -31.89 -11.66
CA PHE A 392 -23.29 -30.99 -10.64
C PHE A 392 -24.45 -30.12 -11.19
N ARG A 393 -24.41 -29.75 -12.48
CA ARG A 393 -25.56 -29.16 -13.18
C ARG A 393 -26.74 -30.12 -13.29
N ALA A 394 -26.48 -31.41 -13.54
CA ALA A 394 -27.51 -32.43 -13.63
C ALA A 394 -28.22 -32.69 -12.28
N ASN A 395 -27.49 -32.64 -11.16
CA ASN A 395 -28.06 -32.86 -9.83
C ASN A 395 -28.91 -31.70 -9.28
N ILE A 396 -28.77 -30.48 -9.83
CA ILE A 396 -29.65 -29.34 -9.50
C ILE A 396 -31.00 -29.45 -10.25
N LEU A 397 -31.07 -30.19 -11.36
CA LEU A 397 -32.31 -30.42 -12.12
C LEU A 397 -33.16 -31.59 -11.61
N VAL A 398 -32.62 -32.43 -10.69
CA VAL A 398 -33.35 -33.54 -10.05
C VAL A 398 -33.93 -33.13 -8.68
N ILE A 399 -33.68 -31.90 -8.24
CA ILE A 399 -34.30 -31.31 -7.04
C ILE A 399 -35.00 -30.01 -7.46
N ALA A 400 -36.13 -30.17 -8.16
CA ALA A 400 -37.15 -29.14 -8.35
C ALA A 400 -38.53 -29.77 -8.13
#